data_AF-A0A7X3LGC1-F1
#
_entry.id   AF-A0A7X3LGC1-F1
#
_cell.length_a   1.000
_cell.length_b   1.000
_cell.length_c   1.000
_cell.angle_alpha   90.00
_cell.angle_beta   90.00
_cell.angle_gamma   90.00
#
_symmetry.space_group_name_H-M   'P 1'
#
loop_
_entity.id
_entity.type
_entity.pdbx_description
1 polymer ?
#
loop_
_entity_poly.entity_id
_entity_poly.type
_entity_poly.pdbx_seq_one_letter_code
_entity_poly.pdbx_strand_id
1 'polypeptide(L)'
;MSMLLKTKELAKEVSESIMNEANGLKEKGIQPRLATILVQGDPASEYYAKAKEKKAHQLGIAFDLITFGPEVTEQRLLEEIERLNQDSAVHGIMLEFPVPKHISVQKCSDAIAPVKDVDGISSANKLACMTGGTGIYPATPQACIRIAKHFGFTLKGKHVVLVGRGETVGRPLMQLLLRENATLTVCHSHTQNLAAHIASADLLMTAAGHAGLITADMLHPDLVVIDAGINETETGITGDVVREAAEAVQAITPVPGGVGTLTTVLLFENLMLAAKLQKTTDSAQGRSVPGQVFDHRIRDFLKDAASSSPTPGGGSIAALSAALGASMGSMVANITSGPKFEHVQEQMAEIVQLMQSAIAESESFLRKDMESFSGYMAALGLPKSTDEEKQARSTALQKAAVQAASVPLHLMKRSYEIMTALGQVTEQVNKNVISDLGIALIMLDAAVQSAWITVEINLGSIKDTAVRSSFETTGEELSSRSAALKLQVLQQIKEKLV
;
A
#
# COMPACT_ATOMS: atom_id res chain seq x y z
N MET A 1 41.45 17.92 17.07
CA MET A 1 40.39 18.70 16.40
C MET A 1 39.30 17.74 16.00
N SER A 2 38.08 17.98 16.46
CA SER A 2 36.91 17.16 16.11
C SER A 2 36.49 17.35 14.66
N MET A 3 36.01 16.27 14.06
CA MET A 3 35.46 16.28 12.71
C MET A 3 34.03 16.81 12.72
N LEU A 4 33.77 17.92 12.03
CA LEU A 4 32.40 18.41 11.83
C LEU A 4 31.70 17.62 10.71
N LEU A 5 30.64 16.90 11.07
CA LEU A 5 29.83 16.07 10.17
C LEU A 5 28.84 16.93 9.37
N LYS A 6 29.37 17.81 8.51
CA LYS A 6 28.59 18.71 7.65
C LYS A 6 27.93 17.94 6.52
N THR A 7 26.60 17.95 6.45
CA THR A 7 25.85 17.08 5.53
C THR A 7 25.57 17.71 4.17
N LYS A 8 26.15 18.87 3.86
CA LYS A 8 25.88 19.61 2.61
C LYS A 8 26.22 18.80 1.36
N GLU A 9 27.34 18.07 1.37
CA GLU A 9 27.78 17.24 0.24
C GLU A 9 26.87 16.02 0.08
N LEU A 10 26.63 15.27 1.16
CA LEU A 10 25.67 14.17 1.16
C LEU A 10 24.26 14.60 0.71
N ALA A 11 23.77 15.75 1.19
CA ALA A 11 22.48 16.29 0.79
C ALA A 11 22.46 16.65 -0.71
N LYS A 12 23.59 17.05 -1.29
CA LYS A 12 23.73 17.31 -2.73
C LYS A 12 23.68 16.00 -3.51
N GLU A 13 24.42 14.98 -3.10
CA GLU A 13 24.41 13.64 -3.72
C GLU A 13 22.99 13.03 -3.75
N VAL A 14 22.28 13.08 -2.61
CA VAL A 14 20.90 12.60 -2.53
C VAL A 14 19.97 13.46 -3.39
N SER A 15 20.17 14.78 -3.42
CA SER A 15 19.39 15.68 -4.30
C SER A 15 19.60 15.33 -5.78
N GLU A 16 20.82 15.03 -6.20
CA GLU A 16 21.14 14.60 -7.58
C GLU A 16 20.45 13.28 -7.92
N SER A 17 20.46 12.31 -7.00
CA SER A 17 19.72 11.05 -7.16
C SER A 17 18.21 11.28 -7.31
N ILE A 18 17.63 12.14 -6.48
CA ILE A 18 16.20 12.47 -6.54
C ILE A 18 15.84 13.18 -7.85
N MET A 19 16.67 14.11 -8.33
CA MET A 19 16.45 14.77 -9.62
C MET A 19 16.42 13.78 -10.78
N ASN A 20 17.38 12.84 -10.80
CA ASN A 20 17.42 11.79 -11.82
C ASN A 20 16.17 10.90 -11.76
N GLU A 21 15.74 10.52 -10.56
CA GLU A 21 14.54 9.71 -10.39
C GLU A 21 13.26 10.46 -10.78
N ALA A 22 13.13 11.72 -10.37
CA ALA A 22 12.01 12.57 -10.73
C ALA A 22 11.91 12.76 -12.26
N ASN A 23 13.05 12.94 -12.95
CA ASN A 23 13.10 12.99 -14.41
C ASN A 23 12.65 11.67 -15.04
N GLY A 24 13.13 10.53 -14.53
CA GLY A 24 12.69 9.20 -14.99
C GLY A 24 11.20 8.91 -14.75
N LEU A 25 10.59 9.51 -13.73
CA LEU A 25 9.13 9.45 -13.52
C LEU A 25 8.38 10.34 -14.53
N LYS A 26 8.90 11.54 -14.82
CA LYS A 26 8.31 12.46 -15.83
C LYS A 26 8.31 11.86 -17.23
N GLU A 27 9.39 11.20 -17.62
CA GLU A 27 9.47 10.47 -18.90
C GLU A 27 8.39 9.39 -19.02
N LYS A 28 7.94 8.86 -17.88
CA LYS A 28 6.84 7.88 -17.78
C LYS A 28 5.46 8.56 -17.60
N GLY A 29 5.36 9.86 -17.86
CA GLY A 29 4.12 10.63 -17.76
C GLY A 29 3.69 11.00 -16.34
N ILE A 30 4.57 10.83 -15.34
CA ILE A 30 4.25 11.08 -13.94
C ILE A 30 5.08 12.23 -13.41
N GLN A 31 4.41 13.29 -13.00
CA GLN A 31 5.02 14.42 -12.31
C GLN A 31 4.92 14.19 -10.81
N PRO A 32 6.03 13.83 -10.10
CA PRO A 32 5.97 13.66 -8.65
C PRO A 32 5.48 14.95 -8.01
N ARG A 33 4.56 14.81 -7.05
CA ARG A 33 3.84 15.93 -6.43
C ARG A 33 3.69 15.70 -4.94
N LEU A 34 4.12 16.68 -4.16
CA LEU A 34 3.96 16.72 -2.70
C LEU A 34 2.97 17.82 -2.32
N ALA A 35 1.90 17.45 -1.60
CA ALA A 35 1.00 18.38 -0.96
C ALA A 35 1.38 18.54 0.51
N THR A 36 1.62 19.77 0.93
CA THR A 36 1.95 20.11 2.32
C THR A 36 0.81 20.91 2.93
N ILE A 37 0.26 20.43 4.04
CA ILE A 37 -0.79 21.10 4.81
C ILE A 37 -0.13 21.85 5.96
N LEU A 38 -0.39 23.15 6.02
CA LEU A 38 0.11 24.06 7.03
C LEU A 38 -1.05 24.75 7.75
N VAL A 39 -1.08 24.65 9.08
CA VAL A 39 -1.98 25.47 9.91
C VAL A 39 -1.17 26.63 10.46
N GLN A 40 -1.56 27.86 10.14
CA GLN A 40 -0.85 29.06 10.56
C GLN A 40 -0.88 29.23 12.08
N GLY A 41 0.11 29.93 12.61
CA GLY A 41 0.25 30.21 14.05
C GLY A 41 1.67 30.03 14.58
N ASP A 42 2.56 29.41 13.80
CA ASP A 42 3.96 29.20 14.14
C ASP A 42 4.90 29.71 13.02
N PRO A 43 5.67 30.79 13.26
CA PRO A 43 6.57 31.37 12.24
C PRO A 43 7.62 30.38 11.72
N ALA A 44 8.07 29.44 12.54
CA ALA A 44 9.07 28.45 12.17
C ALA A 44 8.51 27.46 11.13
N SER A 45 7.31 26.93 11.39
CA SER A 45 6.59 26.04 10.47
C SER A 45 6.35 26.70 9.11
N GLU A 46 5.96 27.97 9.09
CA GLU A 46 5.79 28.73 7.85
C GLU A 46 7.10 28.89 7.06
N TYR A 47 8.21 29.15 7.76
CA TYR A 47 9.52 29.25 7.14
C TYR A 47 9.96 27.91 6.54
N TYR A 48 9.82 26.80 7.28
CA TYR A 48 10.18 25.46 6.80
C TYR A 48 9.34 25.02 5.61
N ALA A 49 8.03 25.30 5.62
CA ALA A 49 7.15 24.99 4.49
C ALA A 49 7.61 25.70 3.20
N LYS A 50 7.93 27.00 3.28
CA LYS A 50 8.48 27.77 2.14
C LYS A 50 9.86 27.27 1.69
N ALA A 51 10.70 26.86 2.64
CA ALA A 51 12.01 26.28 2.31
C ALA A 51 11.87 24.95 1.55
N LYS A 52 10.90 24.11 1.93
CA LYS A 52 10.57 22.86 1.24
C LYS A 52 10.01 23.11 -0.16
N GLU A 53 9.12 24.09 -0.33
CA GLU A 53 8.62 24.50 -1.65
C GLU A 53 9.77 24.87 -2.60
N LYS A 54 10.69 25.75 -2.14
CA LYS A 54 11.87 26.13 -2.92
C LYS A 54 12.74 24.93 -3.28
N LYS A 55 12.94 24.00 -2.34
CA LYS A 55 13.72 22.77 -2.58
C LYS A 55 13.01 21.84 -3.57
N ALA A 56 11.70 21.67 -3.48
CA ALA A 56 10.91 20.87 -4.41
C ALA A 56 11.08 21.35 -5.86
N HIS A 57 10.98 22.68 -6.07
CA HIS A 57 11.20 23.28 -7.39
C HIS A 57 12.62 23.04 -7.93
N GLN A 58 13.65 23.12 -7.06
CA GLN A 58 15.02 22.78 -7.45
C GLN A 58 15.18 21.31 -7.87
N LEU A 59 14.42 20.41 -7.25
CA LEU A 59 14.43 18.98 -7.56
C LEU A 59 13.52 18.62 -8.75
N GLY A 60 12.81 19.59 -9.32
CA GLY A 60 11.84 19.35 -10.40
C GLY A 60 10.55 18.67 -9.94
N ILE A 61 10.21 18.77 -8.67
CA ILE A 61 9.02 18.17 -8.04
C ILE A 61 7.90 19.23 -7.98
N ALA A 62 6.66 18.82 -8.26
CA ALA A 62 5.50 19.68 -8.08
C ALA A 62 5.16 19.79 -6.59
N PHE A 63 4.81 20.99 -6.13
CA PHE A 63 4.58 21.26 -4.72
C PHE A 63 3.31 22.07 -4.54
N ASP A 64 2.41 21.61 -3.67
CA ASP A 64 1.19 22.32 -3.31
C ASP A 64 1.27 22.68 -1.82
N LEU A 65 1.29 23.98 -1.51
CA LEU A 65 1.22 24.47 -0.13
C LEU A 65 -0.21 24.85 0.21
N ILE A 66 -0.88 24.03 1.01
CA ILE A 66 -2.28 24.24 1.42
C ILE A 66 -2.28 24.83 2.82
N THR A 67 -2.68 26.08 2.92
CA THR A 67 -2.62 26.85 4.17
C THR A 67 -4.01 27.05 4.78
N PHE A 68 -4.12 26.78 6.08
CA PHE A 68 -5.30 27.04 6.89
C PHE A 68 -5.00 28.05 7.98
N GLY A 69 -6.01 28.87 8.33
CA GLY A 69 -5.92 29.74 9.51
C GLY A 69 -5.94 28.94 10.83
N PRO A 70 -5.54 29.56 11.95
CA PRO A 70 -5.44 28.88 13.25
C PRO A 70 -6.78 28.32 13.77
N GLU A 71 -7.90 28.90 13.32
CA GLU A 71 -9.26 28.50 13.72
C GLU A 71 -9.83 27.31 12.93
N VAL A 72 -9.04 26.68 12.05
CA VAL A 72 -9.50 25.53 11.25
C VAL A 72 -9.94 24.38 12.17
N THR A 73 -11.03 23.72 11.79
CA THR A 73 -11.54 22.56 12.53
C THR A 73 -10.80 21.29 12.14
N GLU A 74 -10.70 20.33 13.06
CA GLU A 74 -10.15 19.00 12.80
C GLU A 74 -10.85 18.33 11.59
N GLN A 75 -12.18 18.43 11.54
CA GLN A 75 -12.99 17.88 10.44
C GLN A 75 -12.57 18.45 9.08
N ARG A 76 -12.28 19.76 9.01
CA ARG A 76 -11.90 20.39 7.74
C ARG A 76 -10.52 19.93 7.26
N LEU A 77 -9.58 19.70 8.18
CA LEU A 77 -8.29 19.10 7.84
C LEU A 77 -8.45 17.66 7.34
N LEU A 78 -9.30 16.87 8.00
CA LEU A 78 -9.57 15.49 7.59
C LEU A 78 -10.18 15.41 6.19
N GLU A 79 -11.11 16.31 5.85
CA GLU A 79 -11.68 16.42 4.49
C GLU A 79 -10.62 16.75 3.44
N GLU A 80 -9.69 17.66 3.76
CA GLU A 80 -8.60 18.01 2.83
C GLU A 80 -7.61 16.86 2.65
N ILE A 81 -7.25 16.17 3.74
CA ILE A 81 -6.41 14.97 3.68
C ILE A 81 -7.07 13.90 2.81
N GLU A 82 -8.38 13.68 2.98
CA GLU A 82 -9.10 12.68 2.17
C GLU A 82 -9.16 13.07 0.68
N ARG A 83 -9.38 14.36 0.39
CA ARG A 83 -9.29 14.87 -1.00
C ARG A 83 -7.93 14.56 -1.62
N LEU A 84 -6.84 14.80 -0.87
CA LEU A 84 -5.48 14.52 -1.33
C LEU A 84 -5.18 13.02 -1.44
N ASN A 85 -5.74 12.19 -0.56
CA ASN A 85 -5.63 10.75 -0.65
C ASN A 85 -6.22 10.23 -1.97
N GLN A 86 -7.38 10.77 -2.38
CA GLN A 86 -8.10 10.37 -3.60
C GLN A 86 -7.51 10.98 -4.88
N ASP A 87 -6.68 12.01 -4.78
CA ASP A 87 -6.07 12.66 -5.93
C ASP A 87 -4.87 11.84 -6.47
N SER A 88 -5.08 11.14 -7.58
CA SER A 88 -4.02 10.37 -8.27
C SER A 88 -2.83 11.21 -8.74
N ALA A 89 -2.97 12.54 -8.85
CA ALA A 89 -1.84 13.41 -9.19
C ALA A 89 -0.94 13.69 -7.97
N VAL A 90 -1.42 13.48 -6.74
CA VAL A 90 -0.69 13.72 -5.48
C VAL A 90 -0.03 12.43 -5.02
N HIS A 91 1.29 12.45 -4.89
CA HIS A 91 2.09 11.28 -4.53
C HIS A 91 2.58 11.33 -3.09
N GLY A 92 2.52 12.49 -2.44
CA GLY A 92 2.91 12.63 -1.05
C GLY A 92 2.06 13.67 -0.35
N ILE A 93 1.78 13.43 0.92
CA ILE A 93 1.07 14.32 1.81
C ILE A 93 1.94 14.51 3.05
N MET A 94 2.14 15.77 3.43
CA MET A 94 2.82 16.14 4.66
C MET A 94 1.93 17.08 5.47
N LEU A 95 1.81 16.85 6.77
CA LEU A 95 1.20 17.78 7.72
C LEU A 95 2.32 18.46 8.49
N GLU A 96 2.42 19.79 8.41
CA GLU A 96 3.39 20.55 9.20
C GLU A 96 2.96 20.63 10.67
N PHE A 97 3.95 20.56 11.56
CA PHE A 97 3.76 20.66 13.00
C PHE A 97 4.49 21.89 13.55
N PRO A 98 3.96 22.52 14.62
CA PRO A 98 2.81 22.09 15.41
C PRO A 98 1.45 22.46 14.79
N VAL A 99 0.44 21.62 15.04
CA VAL A 99 -0.98 21.98 14.81
C VAL A 99 -1.58 22.58 16.10
N PRO A 100 -2.64 23.41 16.00
CA PRO A 100 -3.34 23.94 17.17
C PRO A 100 -3.81 22.86 18.15
N LYS A 101 -3.85 23.19 19.45
CA LYS A 101 -4.15 22.23 20.54
C LYS A 101 -5.52 21.53 20.44
N HIS A 102 -6.49 22.13 19.74
CA HIS A 102 -7.81 21.54 19.54
C HIS A 102 -7.84 20.48 18.43
N ILE A 103 -6.74 20.28 17.71
CA ILE A 103 -6.63 19.32 16.61
C ILE A 103 -5.81 18.12 17.08
N SER A 104 -6.35 16.92 16.89
CA SER A 104 -5.62 15.69 17.17
C SER A 104 -4.59 15.41 16.09
N VAL A 105 -3.30 15.58 16.44
CA VAL A 105 -2.16 15.15 15.63
C VAL A 105 -2.32 13.70 15.15
N GLN A 106 -2.73 12.81 16.04
CA GLN A 106 -2.85 11.38 15.74
C GLN A 106 -3.93 11.10 14.70
N LYS A 107 -5.13 11.69 14.84
CA LYS A 107 -6.20 11.50 13.86
C LYS A 107 -5.82 12.02 12.48
N CYS A 108 -5.22 13.21 12.39
CA CYS A 108 -4.77 13.75 11.11
C CYS A 108 -3.64 12.90 10.50
N SER A 109 -2.69 12.43 11.31
CA SER A 109 -1.60 11.56 10.83
C SER A 109 -2.12 10.22 10.31
N ASP A 110 -3.10 9.62 10.99
CA ASP A 110 -3.70 8.34 10.59
C ASP A 110 -4.68 8.47 9.41
N ALA A 111 -5.18 9.67 9.14
CA ALA A 111 -6.00 9.93 7.97
C ALA A 111 -5.18 9.99 6.68
N ILE A 112 -3.87 10.26 6.75
CA ILE A 112 -3.01 10.24 5.57
C ILE A 112 -2.83 8.79 5.12
N ALA A 113 -3.10 8.49 3.84
CA ALA A 113 -2.88 7.17 3.29
C ALA A 113 -1.40 6.75 3.50
N PRO A 114 -1.11 5.55 4.05
CA PRO A 114 0.26 5.16 4.39
C PRO A 114 1.25 5.22 3.21
N VAL A 115 0.76 4.97 1.99
CA VAL A 115 1.56 5.04 0.75
C VAL A 115 1.83 6.46 0.27
N LYS A 116 1.14 7.47 0.79
CA LYS A 116 1.33 8.91 0.56
C LYS A 116 1.96 9.63 1.75
N ASP A 117 2.10 8.98 2.90
CA ASP A 117 2.68 9.54 4.12
C ASP A 117 4.22 9.62 4.01
N VAL A 118 4.71 10.71 3.42
CA VAL A 118 6.15 10.91 3.16
C VAL A 118 6.98 11.13 4.43
N ASP A 119 6.33 11.44 5.55
CA ASP A 119 6.99 11.69 6.84
C ASP A 119 6.99 10.44 7.74
N GLY A 120 6.28 9.37 7.34
CA GLY A 120 6.22 8.10 8.05
C GLY A 120 5.54 8.18 9.42
N ILE A 121 4.61 9.12 9.59
CA ILE A 121 3.97 9.44 10.88
C ILE A 121 2.64 8.71 11.12
N SER A 122 2.05 8.10 10.09
CA SER A 122 0.84 7.27 10.21
C SER A 122 1.11 6.01 11.04
N SER A 123 0.09 5.49 11.72
CA SER A 123 0.22 4.27 12.54
C SER A 123 0.73 3.07 11.73
N ALA A 124 0.34 2.95 10.47
CA ALA A 124 0.81 1.87 9.59
C ALA A 124 2.31 1.97 9.29
N ASN A 125 2.80 3.17 8.94
CA ASN A 125 4.23 3.39 8.70
C ASN A 125 5.07 3.31 9.98
N LYS A 126 4.54 3.76 11.12
CA LYS A 126 5.15 3.53 12.44
C LYS A 126 5.28 2.04 12.74
N LEU A 127 4.24 1.25 12.47
CA LEU A 127 4.28 -0.21 12.64
C LEU A 127 5.30 -0.86 11.70
N ALA A 128 5.32 -0.48 10.42
CA ALA A 128 6.31 -0.96 9.44
C ALA A 128 7.73 -0.63 9.89
N CYS A 129 7.97 0.60 10.35
CA CYS A 129 9.24 1.04 10.93
C CYS A 129 9.58 0.30 12.23
N MET A 130 8.60 -0.21 12.98
CA MET A 130 8.85 -1.02 14.17
C MET A 130 9.17 -2.49 13.84
N THR A 131 8.46 -3.09 12.89
CA THR A 131 8.60 -4.51 12.55
C THR A 131 9.65 -4.80 11.48
N GLY A 132 10.09 -3.76 10.75
CA GLY A 132 10.98 -3.91 9.60
C GLY A 132 10.23 -4.28 8.33
N GLY A 133 8.91 -4.11 8.33
CA GLY A 133 8.06 -4.34 7.17
C GLY A 133 8.16 -3.24 6.13
N THR A 134 7.51 -3.47 5.00
CA THR A 134 7.37 -2.49 3.91
C THR A 134 6.59 -1.26 4.38
N GLY A 135 7.14 -0.08 4.17
CA GLY A 135 6.50 1.21 4.50
C GLY A 135 7.46 2.38 4.28
N ILE A 136 6.96 3.59 4.49
CA ILE A 136 7.77 4.81 4.44
C ILE A 136 8.26 5.11 5.86
N TYR A 137 9.57 5.23 6.06
CA TYR A 137 10.15 5.43 7.39
C TYR A 137 10.40 6.92 7.65
N PRO A 138 10.38 7.39 8.91
CA PRO A 138 10.58 8.80 9.21
C PRO A 138 11.96 9.32 8.78
N ALA A 139 12.00 10.50 8.15
CA ALA A 139 13.21 11.01 7.49
C ALA A 139 14.35 11.35 8.48
N THR A 140 14.04 11.90 9.65
CA THR A 140 15.07 12.28 10.64
C THR A 140 15.82 11.06 11.22
N PRO A 141 15.16 9.99 11.68
CA PRO A 141 15.83 8.73 12.02
C PRO A 141 16.72 8.19 10.89
N GLN A 142 16.23 8.18 9.65
CA GLN A 142 17.01 7.75 8.49
C GLN A 142 18.25 8.64 8.29
N ALA A 143 18.12 9.96 8.48
CA ALA A 143 19.22 10.90 8.39
C ALA A 143 20.32 10.57 9.39
N CYS A 144 19.99 10.30 10.65
CA CYS A 144 20.99 9.93 11.67
C CYS A 144 21.81 8.71 11.25
N ILE A 145 21.15 7.65 10.78
CA ILE A 145 21.83 6.43 10.31
C ILE A 145 22.71 6.72 9.08
N ARG A 146 22.18 7.48 8.12
CA ARG A 146 22.88 7.75 6.85
C ARG A 146 24.08 8.66 7.05
N ILE A 147 24.02 9.61 7.97
CA ILE A 147 25.16 10.47 8.35
C ILE A 147 26.27 9.61 8.95
N ALA A 148 25.96 8.76 9.94
CA ALA A 148 26.96 7.88 10.54
C ALA A 148 27.70 7.06 9.47
N LYS A 149 26.94 6.40 8.59
CA LYS A 149 27.48 5.57 7.50
C LYS A 149 28.31 6.35 6.50
N HIS A 150 27.83 7.51 6.04
CA HIS A 150 28.51 8.32 5.04
C HIS A 150 29.91 8.76 5.51
N PHE A 151 30.04 9.10 6.80
CA PHE A 151 31.32 9.50 7.39
C PHE A 151 32.16 8.31 7.90
N GLY A 152 31.78 7.07 7.59
CA GLY A 152 32.56 5.87 7.91
C GLY A 152 32.35 5.31 9.32
N PHE A 153 31.39 5.82 10.08
CA PHE A 153 31.07 5.31 11.42
C PHE A 153 30.12 4.12 11.31
N THR A 154 30.68 2.92 11.46
CA THR A 154 29.91 1.66 11.45
C THR A 154 29.08 1.54 12.72
N LEU A 155 27.80 1.19 12.59
CA LEU A 155 26.89 0.98 13.72
C LEU A 155 26.88 -0.47 14.23
N LYS A 156 27.21 -1.43 13.36
CA LYS A 156 27.22 -2.86 13.68
C LYS A 156 28.19 -3.18 14.82
N GLY A 157 27.65 -3.73 15.91
CA GLY A 157 28.41 -4.10 17.11
C GLY A 157 28.89 -2.92 17.96
N LYS A 158 28.51 -1.68 17.62
CA LYS A 158 28.87 -0.49 18.39
C LYS A 158 27.83 -0.19 19.47
N HIS A 159 28.29 0.36 20.58
CA HIS A 159 27.44 0.85 21.65
C HIS A 159 26.94 2.25 21.32
N VAL A 160 25.64 2.37 21.06
CA VAL A 160 24.97 3.63 20.78
C VAL A 160 24.13 4.03 21.98
N VAL A 161 24.32 5.25 22.46
CA VAL A 161 23.43 5.88 23.44
C VAL A 161 22.48 6.81 22.70
N LEU A 162 21.18 6.56 22.81
CA LEU A 162 20.11 7.40 22.28
C LEU A 162 19.48 8.20 23.41
N VAL A 163 19.55 9.53 23.36
CA VAL A 163 18.91 10.42 24.35
C VAL A 163 17.65 11.03 23.75
N GLY A 164 16.48 10.62 24.25
CA GLY A 164 15.18 11.06 23.76
C GLY A 164 14.37 9.91 23.17
N ARG A 165 13.11 9.81 23.60
CA ARG A 165 12.16 8.75 23.19
C ARG A 165 10.87 9.30 22.61
N GLY A 166 10.96 10.46 21.94
CA GLY A 166 9.82 11.08 21.27
C GLY A 166 9.26 10.19 20.15
N GLU A 167 7.98 10.40 19.81
CA GLU A 167 7.27 9.62 18.79
C GLU A 167 7.83 9.82 17.38
N THR A 168 8.34 11.01 17.06
CA THR A 168 8.79 11.38 15.71
C THR A 168 10.21 10.95 15.39
N VAL A 169 11.10 10.95 16.38
CA VAL A 169 12.54 10.67 16.17
C VAL A 169 13.03 9.52 17.05
N GLY A 170 12.92 9.64 18.38
CA GLY A 170 13.55 8.69 19.30
C GLY A 170 13.08 7.24 19.13
N ARG A 171 11.76 7.00 19.18
CA ARG A 171 11.21 5.64 19.02
C ARG A 171 11.53 4.99 17.67
N PRO A 172 11.33 5.66 16.51
CA PRO A 172 11.72 5.06 15.24
C PRO A 172 13.25 4.86 15.13
N LEU A 173 14.05 5.81 15.61
CA LEU A 173 15.52 5.69 15.58
C LEU A 173 16.03 4.52 16.43
N MET A 174 15.42 4.25 17.59
CA MET A 174 15.70 3.04 18.39
C MET A 174 15.58 1.78 17.54
N GLN A 175 14.52 1.64 16.74
CA GLN A 175 14.30 0.46 15.91
C GLN A 175 15.29 0.38 14.74
N LEU A 176 15.62 1.52 14.12
CA LEU A 176 16.62 1.55 13.06
C LEU A 176 18.01 1.17 13.59
N LEU A 177 18.41 1.67 14.76
CA LEU A 177 19.70 1.33 15.38
C LEU A 177 19.81 -0.16 15.67
N LEU A 178 18.75 -0.79 16.18
CA LEU A 178 18.71 -2.24 16.40
C LEU A 178 18.86 -3.01 15.07
N ARG A 179 18.24 -2.56 13.98
CA ARG A 179 18.42 -3.18 12.64
C ARG A 179 19.83 -3.02 12.08
N GLU A 180 20.49 -1.93 12.43
CA GLU A 180 21.90 -1.73 12.12
C GLU A 180 22.84 -2.59 12.99
N ASN A 181 22.28 -3.46 13.85
CA ASN A 181 22.97 -4.35 14.78
C ASN A 181 23.81 -3.60 15.82
N ALA A 182 23.38 -2.41 16.22
CA ALA A 182 23.99 -1.68 17.33
C ALA A 182 23.56 -2.28 18.68
N THR A 183 24.44 -2.23 19.68
CA THR A 183 24.06 -2.37 21.09
C THR A 183 23.51 -1.02 21.54
N LEU A 184 22.28 -0.98 22.06
CA LEU A 184 21.57 0.29 22.28
C LEU A 184 21.23 0.52 23.76
N THR A 185 21.61 1.68 24.27
CA THR A 185 21.10 2.24 25.54
C THR A 185 20.19 3.42 25.22
N VAL A 186 18.94 3.38 25.68
CA VAL A 186 17.97 4.48 25.47
C VAL A 186 17.77 5.27 26.76
N CYS A 187 18.17 6.54 26.76
CA CYS A 187 18.02 7.47 27.86
C CYS A 187 16.83 8.42 27.64
N HIS A 188 16.24 8.89 28.73
CA HIS A 188 15.10 9.79 28.72
C HIS A 188 15.10 10.67 29.99
N SER A 189 14.10 11.53 30.14
CA SER A 189 13.95 12.47 31.27
C SER A 189 13.90 11.86 32.68
N HIS A 190 13.88 10.53 32.80
CA HIS A 190 13.87 9.81 34.08
C HIS A 190 15.13 8.96 34.27
N THR A 191 16.08 9.01 33.32
CA THR A 191 17.36 8.33 33.43
C THR A 191 18.20 9.03 34.49
N GLN A 192 18.66 8.27 35.48
CA GLN A 192 19.60 8.77 36.47
C GLN A 192 21.01 8.76 35.90
N ASN A 193 21.80 9.79 36.21
CA ASN A 193 23.20 9.91 35.81
C ASN A 193 23.44 9.67 34.30
N LEU A 194 22.88 10.57 33.47
CA LEU A 194 23.01 10.50 32.01
C LEU A 194 24.47 10.39 31.55
N ALA A 195 25.39 11.12 32.18
CA ALA A 195 26.81 11.11 31.86
C ALA A 195 27.45 9.71 31.97
N ALA A 196 27.07 8.91 32.97
CA ALA A 196 27.60 7.56 33.13
C ALA A 196 27.24 6.62 31.97
N HIS A 197 26.07 6.81 31.36
CA HIS A 197 25.68 6.05 30.17
C HIS A 197 26.48 6.47 28.94
N ILE A 198 26.70 7.79 28.78
CA ILE A 198 27.45 8.36 27.65
C ILE A 198 28.94 7.98 27.72
N ALA A 199 29.52 7.86 28.92
CA ALA A 199 30.94 7.59 29.11
C ALA A 199 31.48 6.30 28.47
N SER A 200 30.61 5.35 28.12
CA SER A 200 30.97 4.07 27.48
C SER A 200 30.47 3.95 26.05
N ALA A 201 29.93 5.02 25.47
CA ALA A 201 29.31 5.00 24.15
C ALA A 201 30.36 5.14 23.04
N ASP A 202 30.21 4.37 21.96
CA ASP A 202 30.92 4.66 20.71
C ASP A 202 30.24 5.84 19.97
N LEU A 203 28.91 5.87 20.01
CA LEU A 203 28.11 6.95 19.40
C LEU A 203 27.03 7.45 20.36
N LEU A 204 26.81 8.76 20.35
CA LEU A 204 25.70 9.44 21.00
C LEU A 204 24.76 9.99 19.92
N MET A 205 23.48 9.65 19.98
CA MET A 205 22.44 10.25 19.16
C MET A 205 21.43 10.98 20.06
N THR A 206 21.18 12.27 19.82
CA THR A 206 20.25 13.08 20.64
C THR A 206 19.00 13.45 19.84
N ALA A 207 17.85 13.36 20.51
CA ALA A 207 16.52 13.70 20.00
C ALA A 207 15.59 14.09 21.16
N ALA A 208 16.12 14.84 22.13
CA ALA A 208 15.42 15.24 23.34
C ALA A 208 14.67 16.57 23.15
N GLY A 209 15.14 17.45 22.27
CA GLY A 209 14.54 18.77 22.06
C GLY A 209 14.69 19.65 23.30
N HIS A 210 15.89 19.66 23.88
CA HIS A 210 16.24 20.51 25.01
C HIS A 210 17.65 21.07 24.86
N ALA A 211 17.74 22.38 24.62
CA ALA A 211 19.00 23.07 24.41
C ALA A 211 19.94 22.91 25.61
N GLY A 212 21.20 22.53 25.33
CA GLY A 212 22.24 22.42 26.36
C GLY A 212 22.06 21.25 27.33
N LEU A 213 21.21 20.27 27.00
CA LEU A 213 21.04 19.06 27.80
C LEU A 213 22.35 18.27 27.94
N ILE A 214 23.13 18.21 26.86
CA ILE A 214 24.41 17.50 26.83
C ILE A 214 25.54 18.53 26.91
N THR A 215 26.25 18.52 28.02
CA THR A 215 27.37 19.42 28.30
C THR A 215 28.72 18.76 27.96
N ALA A 216 29.76 19.57 27.75
CA ALA A 216 31.07 19.09 27.31
C ALA A 216 31.73 18.10 28.30
N ASP A 217 31.47 18.24 29.59
CA ASP A 217 32.00 17.37 30.66
C ASP A 217 31.38 15.96 30.68
N MET A 218 30.26 15.76 29.97
CA MET A 218 29.65 14.42 29.83
C MET A 218 30.29 13.58 28.72
N LEU A 219 31.20 14.16 27.92
CA LEU A 219 31.69 13.60 26.67
C LEU A 219 33.14 13.16 26.76
N HIS A 220 33.57 12.29 25.85
CA HIS A 220 34.95 11.80 25.76
C HIS A 220 35.52 11.91 24.34
N PRO A 221 36.86 11.97 24.18
CA PRO A 221 37.51 12.28 22.91
C PRO A 221 37.23 11.32 21.75
N ASP A 222 36.86 10.07 22.06
CA ASP A 222 36.58 9.03 21.05
C ASP A 222 35.09 8.98 20.64
N LEU A 223 34.23 9.81 21.22
CA LEU A 223 32.78 9.78 20.99
C LEU A 223 32.42 10.39 19.64
N VAL A 224 31.44 9.80 18.94
CA VAL A 224 30.80 10.40 17.77
C VAL A 224 29.40 10.88 18.14
N VAL A 225 29.09 12.14 17.85
CA VAL A 225 27.83 12.77 18.24
C VAL A 225 26.99 13.12 17.01
N ILE A 226 25.75 12.61 16.97
CA ILE A 226 24.72 12.97 15.99
C ILE A 226 23.57 13.66 16.71
N ASP A 227 23.50 14.97 16.57
CA ASP A 227 22.52 15.83 17.21
C ASP A 227 21.34 16.11 16.28
N ALA A 228 20.22 15.42 16.54
CA ALA A 228 18.95 15.64 15.86
C ALA A 228 18.02 16.59 16.63
N GLY A 229 18.48 17.15 17.76
CA GLY A 229 17.77 18.18 18.50
C GLY A 229 17.66 19.47 17.70
N ILE A 230 16.50 20.10 17.74
CA ILE A 230 16.26 21.43 17.17
C ILE A 230 15.56 22.25 18.25
N ASN A 231 16.24 23.30 18.70
CA ASN A 231 15.78 24.20 19.73
C ASN A 231 15.89 25.64 19.23
N GLU A 232 14.79 26.41 19.32
CA GLU A 232 14.79 27.83 18.97
C GLU A 232 15.27 28.67 20.15
N THR A 233 16.15 29.63 19.86
CA THR A 233 16.67 30.60 20.83
C THR A 233 16.57 32.01 20.23
N GLU A 234 16.72 33.04 21.06
CA GLU A 234 16.73 34.45 20.60
C GLU A 234 17.79 34.72 19.52
N THR A 235 18.86 33.91 19.49
CA THR A 235 20.00 34.08 18.57
C THR A 235 19.97 33.11 17.37
N GLY A 236 18.92 32.30 17.24
CA GLY A 236 18.75 31.31 16.17
C GLY A 236 18.54 29.88 16.69
N ILE A 237 18.86 28.90 15.85
CA ILE A 237 18.62 27.47 16.13
C ILE A 237 19.86 26.83 16.75
N THR A 238 19.67 25.98 17.76
CA THR A 238 20.71 25.17 18.39
C THR A 238 20.25 23.73 18.61
N GLY A 239 21.19 22.81 18.81
CA GLY A 239 20.92 21.40 19.10
C GLY A 239 20.71 21.13 20.58
N ASP A 240 20.65 19.84 20.94
CA ASP A 240 20.59 19.40 22.34
C ASP A 240 21.97 19.43 23.02
N VAL A 241 23.04 19.46 22.22
CA VAL A 241 24.42 19.46 22.66
C VAL A 241 25.00 20.88 22.63
N VAL A 242 25.72 21.28 23.69
CA VAL A 242 26.37 22.60 23.75
C VAL A 242 27.43 22.75 22.65
N ARG A 243 27.66 23.98 22.15
CA ARG A 243 28.54 24.18 20.96
C ARG A 243 30.00 23.86 21.27
N GLU A 244 30.46 24.18 22.47
CA GLU A 244 31.81 23.92 22.97
C GLU A 244 32.12 22.41 23.08
N ALA A 245 31.11 21.55 23.12
CA ALA A 245 31.27 20.10 23.09
C ALA A 245 32.00 19.60 21.84
N ALA A 246 31.99 20.39 20.76
CA ALA A 246 32.71 20.04 19.54
C ALA A 246 34.19 19.81 19.80
N GLU A 247 34.82 20.45 20.78
CA GLU A 247 36.24 20.23 21.07
C GLU A 247 36.51 18.95 21.88
N ALA A 248 35.48 18.37 22.50
CA ALA A 248 35.58 17.26 23.44
C ALA A 248 35.39 15.86 22.81
N VAL A 249 35.10 15.77 21.51
CA VAL A 249 34.65 14.54 20.84
C VAL A 249 35.41 14.26 19.55
N GLN A 250 35.29 13.03 19.03
CA GLN A 250 35.94 12.62 17.78
C GLN A 250 35.28 13.32 16.59
N ALA A 251 33.94 13.32 16.57
CA ALA A 251 33.16 13.93 15.52
C ALA A 251 31.79 14.39 16.03
N ILE A 252 31.24 15.46 15.45
CA ILE A 252 29.91 15.98 15.81
C ILE A 252 29.18 16.58 14.61
N THR A 253 27.87 16.37 14.52
CA THR A 253 27.02 17.11 13.57
C THR A 253 26.80 18.54 14.03
N PRO A 254 27.01 19.55 13.17
CA PRO A 254 26.69 20.93 13.54
C PRO A 254 25.16 21.16 13.52
N VAL A 255 24.68 22.04 14.39
CA VAL A 255 23.30 22.52 14.37
C VAL A 255 23.30 24.06 14.27
N PRO A 256 22.81 24.63 13.15
CA PRO A 256 22.30 23.99 11.94
C PRO A 256 23.39 23.41 11.02
N GLY A 257 22.99 22.64 9.99
CA GLY A 257 23.88 22.13 8.94
C GLY A 257 24.27 20.64 9.04
N GLY A 258 23.74 19.94 10.05
CA GLY A 258 23.89 18.51 10.29
C GLY A 258 22.63 17.75 9.88
N VAL A 259 21.91 17.18 10.86
CA VAL A 259 20.77 16.28 10.64
C VAL A 259 19.65 16.93 9.83
N GLY A 260 19.19 18.12 10.22
CA GLY A 260 18.05 18.78 9.56
C GLY A 260 18.26 19.07 8.06
N THR A 261 19.51 19.35 7.63
CA THR A 261 19.83 19.57 6.21
C THR A 261 19.59 18.32 5.38
N LEU A 262 19.90 17.14 5.94
CA LEU A 262 19.66 15.86 5.27
C LEU A 262 18.20 15.43 5.37
N THR A 263 17.54 15.66 6.52
CA THR A 263 16.11 15.34 6.73
C THR A 263 15.24 15.93 5.61
N THR A 264 15.43 17.20 5.26
CA THR A 264 14.64 17.84 4.20
C THR A 264 14.80 17.15 2.85
N VAL A 265 15.99 16.64 2.52
CA VAL A 265 16.23 15.95 1.26
C VAL A 265 15.67 14.52 1.30
N LEU A 266 15.83 13.82 2.42
CA LEU A 266 15.27 12.46 2.60
C LEU A 266 13.74 12.44 2.58
N LEU A 267 13.07 13.54 2.97
CA LEU A 267 11.63 13.70 2.75
C LEU A 267 11.25 13.57 1.26
N PHE A 268 12.04 14.17 0.37
CA PHE A 268 11.81 14.03 -1.07
C PHE A 268 12.26 12.67 -1.62
N GLU A 269 13.23 12.00 -1.00
CA GLU A 269 13.54 10.60 -1.29
C GLU A 269 12.36 9.69 -0.92
N ASN A 270 11.73 9.93 0.25
CA ASN A 270 10.50 9.28 0.67
C ASN A 270 9.34 9.56 -0.30
N LEU A 271 9.25 10.76 -0.88
CA LEU A 271 8.26 11.06 -1.93
C LEU A 271 8.47 10.20 -3.18
N MET A 272 9.72 9.97 -3.58
CA MET A 272 10.01 9.09 -4.71
C MET A 272 9.61 7.64 -4.39
N LEU A 273 9.91 7.18 -3.18
CA LEU A 273 9.43 5.89 -2.69
C LEU A 273 7.90 5.83 -2.65
N ALA A 274 7.23 6.88 -2.19
CA ALA A 274 5.78 6.99 -2.15
C ALA A 274 5.18 6.87 -3.56
N ALA A 275 5.73 7.60 -4.54
CA ALA A 275 5.33 7.50 -5.94
C ALA A 275 5.56 6.10 -6.53
N LYS A 276 6.63 5.41 -6.15
CA LYS A 276 6.91 4.00 -6.53
C LYS A 276 5.98 3.00 -5.85
N LEU A 277 5.68 3.21 -4.57
CA LEU A 277 4.75 2.38 -3.81
C LEU A 277 3.36 2.56 -4.40
N GLN A 278 2.91 3.79 -4.62
CA GLN A 278 1.69 4.08 -5.36
C GLN A 278 1.73 3.60 -6.80
N LYS A 279 2.89 3.42 -7.43
CA LYS A 279 2.98 2.71 -8.71
C LYS A 279 2.79 1.23 -8.57
N THR A 280 3.40 0.63 -7.55
CA THR A 280 3.16 -0.78 -7.21
C THR A 280 1.67 -0.94 -6.96
N THR A 281 1.08 0.00 -6.23
CA THR A 281 -0.33 0.36 -5.99
C THR A 281 -1.00 1.15 -7.11
N ASP A 282 -0.53 1.25 -8.37
CA ASP A 282 -1.27 1.86 -9.51
C ASP A 282 -1.25 0.85 -10.67
N SER A 283 -0.17 0.06 -10.79
CA SER A 283 -0.32 -1.36 -11.15
C SER A 283 -1.21 -2.10 -10.14
N ALA A 284 -1.35 -1.56 -8.91
CA ALA A 284 -2.27 -1.98 -7.87
C ALA A 284 -3.44 -1.00 -7.52
N GLN A 285 -3.69 0.10 -8.27
CA GLN A 285 -4.81 1.03 -7.97
C GLN A 285 -5.11 2.16 -9.00
N GLY A 286 -5.43 1.80 -10.25
CA GLY A 286 -6.32 2.62 -11.09
C GLY A 286 -7.82 2.35 -10.84
N ARG A 287 -8.22 2.03 -9.60
CA ARG A 287 -9.08 0.89 -9.18
C ARG A 287 -8.16 -0.16 -8.62
N SER A 288 -8.42 -0.65 -7.40
CA SER A 288 -7.82 -1.86 -6.82
C SER A 288 -7.18 -2.74 -7.88
N VAL A 289 -5.89 -3.08 -7.70
CA VAL A 289 -5.07 -3.86 -8.62
C VAL A 289 -5.89 -4.53 -9.69
N PRO A 290 -5.71 -4.21 -10.98
CA PRO A 290 -6.14 -5.11 -12.00
C PRO A 290 -5.37 -6.44 -11.88
N GLY A 291 -5.80 -7.29 -10.95
CA GLY A 291 -5.06 -8.48 -10.56
C GLY A 291 -5.48 -9.13 -9.25
N GLN A 292 -5.80 -8.39 -8.18
CA GLN A 292 -6.06 -8.98 -6.84
C GLN A 292 -7.30 -8.43 -6.11
N VAL A 293 -8.49 -8.61 -6.70
CA VAL A 293 -9.78 -8.22 -6.10
C VAL A 293 -10.08 -8.96 -4.79
N PHE A 294 -9.50 -10.14 -4.57
CA PHE A 294 -9.69 -10.96 -3.39
C PHE A 294 -8.91 -10.49 -2.15
N ASP A 295 -8.03 -9.49 -2.29
CA ASP A 295 -7.30 -8.91 -1.15
C ASP A 295 -8.14 -7.91 -0.34
N HIS A 296 -9.32 -7.54 -0.86
CA HIS A 296 -10.29 -6.74 -0.12
C HIS A 296 -10.89 -7.52 1.05
N ARG A 297 -11.22 -6.82 2.14
CA ARG A 297 -11.93 -7.48 3.24
C ARG A 297 -13.29 -7.92 2.74
N ILE A 298 -13.67 -9.17 3.03
CA ILE A 298 -15.00 -9.69 2.74
C ILE A 298 -16.10 -8.76 3.27
N ARG A 299 -15.89 -8.11 4.43
CA ARG A 299 -16.84 -7.14 5.00
C ARG A 299 -17.09 -5.94 4.09
N ASP A 300 -16.07 -5.43 3.43
CA ASP A 300 -16.18 -4.28 2.53
C ASP A 300 -16.90 -4.70 1.25
N PHE A 301 -16.51 -5.84 0.69
CA PHE A 301 -17.19 -6.43 -0.47
C PHE A 301 -18.70 -6.66 -0.22
N LEU A 302 -19.07 -7.21 0.94
CA LEU A 302 -20.48 -7.43 1.31
C LEU A 302 -21.24 -6.12 1.46
N LYS A 303 -20.61 -5.08 2.03
CA LYS A 303 -21.22 -3.76 2.18
C LYS A 303 -21.46 -3.13 0.80
N ASP A 304 -20.48 -3.23 -0.09
CA ASP A 304 -20.57 -2.67 -1.44
C ASP A 304 -21.62 -3.40 -2.28
N ALA A 305 -21.65 -4.74 -2.21
CA ALA A 305 -22.65 -5.58 -2.88
C ALA A 305 -24.09 -5.34 -2.37
N ALA A 306 -24.24 -4.94 -1.10
CA ALA A 306 -25.53 -4.60 -0.50
C ALA A 306 -25.94 -3.14 -0.70
N SER A 307 -25.08 -2.32 -1.32
CA SER A 307 -25.33 -0.89 -1.53
C SER A 307 -26.19 -0.62 -2.78
N SER A 308 -26.51 0.66 -3.02
CA SER A 308 -27.11 1.10 -4.29
C SER A 308 -26.10 1.23 -5.43
N SER A 309 -24.82 0.89 -5.20
CA SER A 309 -23.79 0.87 -6.23
C SER A 309 -24.09 -0.22 -7.26
N PRO A 310 -23.90 0.04 -8.56
CA PRO A 310 -24.10 -0.97 -9.60
C PRO A 310 -23.01 -2.04 -9.64
N THR A 311 -21.88 -1.82 -8.96
CA THR A 311 -20.76 -2.77 -8.83
C THR A 311 -20.26 -2.81 -7.38
N PRO A 312 -19.92 -3.98 -6.82
CA PRO A 312 -19.95 -5.31 -7.43
C PRO A 312 -21.37 -5.82 -7.68
N GLY A 313 -21.62 -6.34 -8.88
CA GLY A 313 -22.93 -6.82 -9.34
C GLY A 313 -23.05 -8.35 -9.34
N GLY A 314 -24.11 -8.87 -9.97
CA GLY A 314 -24.37 -10.32 -10.06
C GLY A 314 -23.23 -11.12 -10.69
N GLY A 315 -22.57 -10.59 -11.73
CA GLY A 315 -21.40 -11.21 -12.35
C GLY A 315 -20.20 -11.30 -11.41
N SER A 316 -20.00 -10.26 -10.59
CA SER A 316 -18.96 -10.22 -9.56
C SER A 316 -19.20 -11.26 -8.45
N ILE A 317 -20.46 -11.45 -8.02
CA ILE A 317 -20.85 -12.50 -7.08
C ILE A 317 -20.65 -13.90 -7.67
N ALA A 318 -20.99 -14.09 -8.96
CA ALA A 318 -20.77 -15.35 -9.65
C ALA A 318 -19.28 -15.72 -9.70
N ALA A 319 -18.41 -14.75 -10.00
CA ALA A 319 -16.97 -14.96 -10.04
C ALA A 319 -16.39 -15.29 -8.65
N LEU A 320 -16.84 -14.62 -7.59
CA LEU A 320 -16.45 -14.97 -6.22
C LEU A 320 -16.92 -16.38 -5.85
N SER A 321 -18.13 -16.76 -6.24
CA SER A 321 -18.67 -18.11 -6.00
C SER A 321 -17.82 -19.19 -6.69
N ALA A 322 -17.37 -18.93 -7.93
CA ALA A 322 -16.47 -19.83 -8.65
C ALA A 322 -15.11 -19.98 -7.94
N ALA A 323 -14.53 -18.88 -7.45
CA ALA A 323 -13.27 -18.92 -6.71
C ALA A 323 -13.39 -19.70 -5.38
N LEU A 324 -14.50 -19.54 -4.65
CA LEU A 324 -14.78 -20.33 -3.45
C LEU A 324 -14.94 -21.82 -3.77
N GLY A 325 -15.68 -22.15 -4.84
CA GLY A 325 -15.84 -23.52 -5.31
C GLY A 325 -14.52 -24.17 -5.72
N ALA A 326 -13.69 -23.45 -6.49
CA ALA A 326 -12.35 -23.91 -6.88
C ALA A 326 -11.42 -24.07 -5.67
N SER A 327 -11.51 -23.20 -4.66
CA SER A 327 -10.75 -23.31 -3.41
C SER A 327 -11.08 -24.60 -2.65
N MET A 328 -12.37 -24.95 -2.56
CA MET A 328 -12.80 -26.22 -1.98
C MET A 328 -12.33 -27.42 -2.81
N GLY A 329 -12.42 -27.35 -4.14
CA GLY A 329 -11.87 -28.38 -5.03
C GLY A 329 -10.36 -28.59 -4.85
N SER A 330 -9.60 -27.50 -4.69
CA SER A 330 -8.17 -27.54 -4.41
C SER A 330 -7.86 -28.20 -3.06
N MET A 331 -8.64 -27.88 -2.01
CA MET A 331 -8.52 -28.53 -0.71
C MET A 331 -8.76 -30.04 -0.82
N VAL A 332 -9.81 -30.45 -1.53
CA VAL A 332 -10.13 -31.87 -1.77
C VAL A 332 -8.98 -32.60 -2.44
N ALA A 333 -8.41 -32.01 -3.49
CA ALA A 333 -7.29 -32.61 -4.22
C ALA A 333 -6.01 -32.67 -3.38
N ASN A 334 -5.68 -31.60 -2.64
CA ASN A 334 -4.52 -31.57 -1.74
C ASN A 334 -4.61 -32.59 -0.59
N ILE A 335 -5.81 -32.84 -0.06
CA ILE A 335 -5.99 -33.84 1.00
C ILE A 335 -6.03 -35.27 0.41
N THR A 336 -6.39 -35.41 -0.86
CA THR A 336 -6.38 -36.68 -1.62
C THR A 336 -5.06 -36.92 -2.36
N SER A 337 -3.95 -36.30 -1.95
CA SER A 337 -2.62 -36.51 -2.56
C SER A 337 -1.55 -37.02 -1.58
N GLY A 338 -1.95 -37.37 -0.35
CA GLY A 338 -1.04 -37.93 0.66
C GLY A 338 -0.60 -39.38 0.37
N PRO A 339 0.26 -39.99 1.23
CA PRO A 339 0.86 -41.31 0.98
C PRO A 339 -0.14 -42.45 0.72
N LYS A 340 -1.38 -42.33 1.20
CA LYS A 340 -2.45 -43.33 0.97
C LYS A 340 -3.09 -43.24 -0.42
N PHE A 341 -2.82 -42.17 -1.16
CA PHE A 341 -3.43 -41.83 -2.44
C PHE A 341 -2.39 -41.69 -3.56
N GLU A 342 -1.23 -42.35 -3.42
CA GLU A 342 -0.13 -42.28 -4.38
C GLU A 342 -0.58 -42.62 -5.82
N HIS A 343 -1.51 -43.57 -5.97
CA HIS A 343 -2.10 -43.97 -7.26
C HIS A 343 -2.90 -42.89 -7.99
N VAL A 344 -3.32 -41.80 -7.32
CA VAL A 344 -4.06 -40.67 -7.90
C VAL A 344 -3.32 -39.33 -7.73
N GLN A 345 -2.10 -39.36 -7.22
CA GLN A 345 -1.37 -38.16 -6.85
C GLN A 345 -1.10 -37.23 -8.04
N GLU A 346 -0.76 -37.79 -9.20
CA GLU A 346 -0.54 -37.03 -10.44
C GLU A 346 -1.84 -36.35 -10.91
N GLN A 347 -2.94 -37.10 -10.96
CA GLN A 347 -4.26 -36.56 -11.31
C GLN A 347 -4.71 -35.45 -10.33
N MET A 348 -4.46 -35.63 -9.02
CA MET A 348 -4.77 -34.60 -8.03
C MET A 348 -3.89 -33.36 -8.18
N ALA A 349 -2.62 -33.51 -8.58
CA ALA A 349 -1.74 -32.38 -8.85
C ALA A 349 -2.23 -31.57 -10.06
N GLU A 350 -2.68 -32.23 -11.13
CA GLU A 350 -3.31 -31.57 -12.28
C GLU A 350 -4.58 -30.80 -11.87
N ILE A 351 -5.42 -31.41 -11.02
CA ILE A 351 -6.60 -30.75 -10.47
C ILE A 351 -6.20 -29.53 -9.64
N VAL A 352 -5.21 -29.62 -8.75
CA VAL A 352 -4.74 -28.47 -7.96
C VAL A 352 -4.28 -27.33 -8.87
N GLN A 353 -3.52 -27.62 -9.93
CA GLN A 353 -3.08 -26.60 -10.89
C GLN A 353 -4.27 -25.96 -11.63
N LEU A 354 -5.25 -26.78 -12.05
CA LEU A 354 -6.49 -26.31 -12.66
C LEU A 354 -7.25 -25.36 -11.71
N MET A 355 -7.38 -25.73 -10.43
CA MET A 355 -8.07 -24.91 -9.42
C MET A 355 -7.34 -23.59 -9.16
N GLN A 356 -6.01 -23.62 -9.03
CA GLN A 356 -5.20 -22.41 -8.80
C GLN A 356 -5.32 -21.44 -9.99
N SER A 357 -5.26 -21.95 -11.22
CA SER A 357 -5.51 -21.17 -12.43
C SER A 357 -6.94 -20.60 -12.44
N ALA A 358 -7.94 -21.40 -12.08
CA ALA A 358 -9.33 -20.96 -12.03
C ALA A 358 -9.59 -19.87 -10.98
N ILE A 359 -8.94 -19.92 -9.82
CA ILE A 359 -9.04 -18.88 -8.79
C ILE A 359 -8.50 -17.55 -9.34
N ALA A 360 -7.32 -17.56 -9.95
CA ALA A 360 -6.73 -16.37 -10.57
C ALA A 360 -7.57 -15.84 -11.75
N GLU A 361 -8.18 -16.72 -12.54
CA GLU A 361 -9.09 -16.32 -13.62
C GLU A 361 -10.40 -15.74 -13.09
N SER A 362 -10.97 -16.31 -12.04
CA SER A 362 -12.19 -15.82 -11.39
C SER A 362 -12.03 -14.39 -10.90
N GLU A 363 -10.87 -14.08 -10.32
CA GLU A 363 -10.49 -12.73 -9.96
C GLU A 363 -10.43 -11.78 -11.17
N SER A 364 -9.85 -12.24 -12.28
CA SER A 364 -9.88 -11.48 -13.53
C SER A 364 -11.30 -11.29 -14.08
N PHE A 365 -12.20 -12.27 -13.92
CA PHE A 365 -13.58 -12.15 -14.38
C PHE A 365 -14.37 -11.16 -13.55
N LEU A 366 -14.22 -11.22 -12.22
CA LEU A 366 -14.83 -10.26 -11.29
C LEU A 366 -14.43 -8.83 -11.68
N ARG A 367 -13.14 -8.60 -11.92
CA ARG A 367 -12.65 -7.31 -12.39
C ARG A 367 -13.28 -6.88 -13.72
N LYS A 368 -13.26 -7.77 -14.72
CA LYS A 368 -13.80 -7.48 -16.06
C LYS A 368 -15.30 -7.16 -16.00
N ASP A 369 -16.04 -7.77 -15.09
CA ASP A 369 -17.46 -7.47 -14.84
C ASP A 369 -17.63 -6.04 -14.32
N MET A 370 -16.87 -5.66 -13.29
CA MET A 370 -16.87 -4.28 -12.77
C MET A 370 -16.48 -3.24 -13.85
N GLU A 371 -15.51 -3.58 -14.70
CA GLU A 371 -15.07 -2.71 -15.81
C GLU A 371 -16.13 -2.59 -16.92
N SER A 372 -16.81 -3.69 -17.26
CA SER A 372 -17.79 -3.74 -18.35
C SER A 372 -18.97 -2.81 -18.08
N PHE A 373 -19.42 -2.70 -16.82
CA PHE A 373 -20.45 -1.73 -16.44
C PHE A 373 -20.02 -0.28 -16.74
N SER A 374 -18.79 0.08 -16.36
CA SER A 374 -18.26 1.42 -16.62
C SER A 374 -18.10 1.72 -18.12
N GLY A 375 -17.70 0.72 -18.91
CA GLY A 375 -17.59 0.84 -20.37
C GLY A 375 -18.94 1.06 -21.05
N TYR A 376 -19.99 0.40 -20.59
CA TYR A 376 -21.35 0.59 -21.09
C TYR A 376 -21.88 2.00 -20.78
N MET A 377 -21.67 2.49 -19.55
CA MET A 377 -22.07 3.85 -19.17
C MET A 377 -21.30 4.93 -19.96
N ALA A 378 -20.01 4.73 -20.21
CA ALA A 378 -19.22 5.61 -21.07
C ALA A 378 -19.78 5.66 -22.51
N ALA A 379 -20.17 4.50 -23.07
CA ALA A 379 -20.79 4.43 -24.38
C ALA A 379 -22.15 5.16 -24.43
N LEU A 380 -22.95 5.11 -23.35
CA LEU A 380 -24.20 5.86 -23.22
C LEU A 380 -23.99 7.39 -23.15
N GLY A 381 -22.83 7.82 -22.63
CA GLY A 381 -22.43 9.22 -22.51
C GLY A 381 -21.95 9.87 -23.82
N LEU A 382 -21.72 9.07 -24.88
CA LEU A 382 -21.23 9.61 -26.16
C LEU A 382 -22.24 10.60 -26.79
N PRO A 383 -21.74 11.65 -27.48
CA PRO A 383 -22.55 12.59 -28.25
C PRO A 383 -23.52 11.90 -29.22
N LYS A 384 -24.61 12.57 -29.59
CA LYS A 384 -25.68 12.00 -30.42
C LYS A 384 -26.33 13.05 -31.34
N SER A 385 -25.63 14.15 -31.59
CA SER A 385 -26.16 15.30 -32.32
C SER A 385 -26.03 15.12 -33.83
N THR A 386 -24.94 14.51 -34.29
CA THR A 386 -24.73 14.18 -35.72
C THR A 386 -24.98 12.70 -36.02
N ASP A 387 -25.17 12.36 -37.29
CA ASP A 387 -25.36 10.96 -37.68
C ASP A 387 -24.06 10.12 -37.52
N GLU A 388 -22.90 10.74 -37.70
CA GLU A 388 -21.60 10.11 -37.38
C GLU A 388 -21.48 9.82 -35.88
N GLU A 389 -21.87 10.76 -35.01
CA GLU A 389 -21.88 10.57 -33.56
C GLU A 389 -22.86 9.46 -33.13
N LYS A 390 -24.08 9.43 -33.72
CA LYS A 390 -25.05 8.35 -33.46
C LYS A 390 -24.51 6.98 -33.88
N GLN A 391 -23.81 6.91 -35.01
CA GLN A 391 -23.22 5.66 -35.50
C GLN A 391 -22.06 5.20 -34.61
N ALA A 392 -21.18 6.12 -34.21
CA ALA A 392 -20.08 5.83 -33.29
C ALA A 392 -20.60 5.34 -31.93
N ARG A 393 -21.63 6.01 -31.39
CA ARG A 393 -22.31 5.63 -30.16
C ARG A 393 -22.98 4.25 -30.27
N SER A 394 -23.70 3.98 -31.36
CA SER A 394 -24.33 2.66 -31.60
C SER A 394 -23.27 1.55 -31.64
N THR A 395 -22.14 1.78 -32.30
CA THR A 395 -21.03 0.83 -32.39
C THR A 395 -20.41 0.56 -31.01
N ALA A 396 -20.16 1.62 -30.23
CA ALA A 396 -19.62 1.49 -28.89
C ALA A 396 -20.56 0.70 -27.95
N LEU A 397 -21.86 0.96 -28.02
CA LEU A 397 -22.88 0.23 -27.24
C LEU A 397 -22.96 -1.24 -27.61
N GLN A 398 -22.87 -1.57 -28.91
CA GLN A 398 -22.85 -2.97 -29.35
C GLN A 398 -21.61 -3.71 -28.86
N LYS A 399 -20.44 -3.07 -28.94
CA LYS A 399 -19.20 -3.64 -28.40
C LYS A 399 -19.30 -3.88 -26.89
N ALA A 400 -19.83 -2.92 -26.15
CA ALA A 400 -20.02 -3.03 -24.70
C ALA A 400 -21.01 -4.14 -24.32
N ALA A 401 -22.13 -4.28 -25.04
CA ALA A 401 -23.12 -5.34 -24.80
C ALA A 401 -22.56 -6.74 -25.05
N VAL A 402 -21.81 -6.93 -26.15
CA VAL A 402 -21.13 -8.20 -26.44
C VAL A 402 -20.09 -8.51 -25.36
N GLN A 403 -19.31 -7.51 -24.93
CA GLN A 403 -18.32 -7.70 -23.88
C GLN A 403 -18.99 -8.10 -22.54
N ALA A 404 -20.05 -7.41 -22.15
CA ALA A 404 -20.81 -7.68 -20.92
C ALA A 404 -21.42 -9.09 -20.89
N ALA A 405 -21.85 -9.64 -22.03
CA ALA A 405 -22.33 -11.02 -22.13
C ALA A 405 -21.18 -12.05 -22.23
N SER A 406 -20.06 -11.69 -22.87
CA SER A 406 -18.95 -12.62 -23.09
C SER A 406 -18.22 -13.00 -21.80
N VAL A 407 -18.05 -12.05 -20.87
CA VAL A 407 -17.28 -12.28 -19.63
C VAL A 407 -17.95 -13.35 -18.74
N PRO A 408 -19.24 -13.25 -18.40
CA PRO A 408 -19.94 -14.31 -17.67
C PRO A 408 -19.98 -15.64 -18.43
N LEU A 409 -20.09 -15.63 -19.77
CA LEU A 409 -20.08 -16.87 -20.56
C LEU A 409 -18.74 -17.63 -20.46
N HIS A 410 -17.62 -16.92 -20.39
CA HIS A 410 -16.31 -17.55 -20.13
C HIS A 410 -16.22 -18.11 -18.71
N LEU A 411 -16.76 -17.40 -17.72
CA LEU A 411 -16.86 -17.90 -16.34
C LEU A 411 -17.69 -19.19 -16.29
N MET A 412 -18.80 -19.29 -17.03
CA MET A 412 -19.61 -20.51 -17.12
C MET A 412 -18.81 -21.70 -17.66
N LYS A 413 -18.08 -21.50 -18.77
CA LYS A 413 -17.24 -22.55 -19.36
C LYS A 413 -16.19 -23.04 -18.38
N ARG A 414 -15.50 -22.10 -17.73
CA ARG A 414 -14.44 -22.42 -16.78
C ARG A 414 -14.97 -23.15 -15.55
N SER A 415 -16.07 -22.67 -14.96
CA SER A 415 -16.73 -23.35 -13.85
C SER A 415 -17.16 -24.77 -14.21
N TYR A 416 -17.73 -24.99 -15.41
CA TYR A 416 -18.14 -26.33 -15.85
C TYR A 416 -16.96 -27.29 -16.08
N GLU A 417 -15.84 -26.79 -16.62
CA GLU A 417 -14.61 -27.57 -16.78
C GLU A 417 -14.08 -28.07 -15.42
N ILE A 418 -14.04 -27.18 -14.42
CA ILE A 418 -13.66 -27.50 -13.06
C ILE A 418 -14.59 -28.55 -12.44
N MET A 419 -15.91 -28.39 -12.62
CA MET A 419 -16.89 -29.35 -12.14
C MET A 419 -16.68 -30.73 -12.78
N THR A 420 -16.34 -30.77 -14.06
CA THR A 420 -16.10 -32.02 -14.80
C THR A 420 -14.86 -32.73 -14.26
N ALA A 421 -13.76 -32.00 -14.04
CA ALA A 421 -12.54 -32.56 -13.46
C ALA A 421 -12.78 -33.12 -12.05
N LEU A 422 -13.52 -32.40 -11.20
CA LEU A 422 -13.90 -32.88 -9.87
C LEU A 422 -14.82 -34.10 -9.92
N GLY A 423 -15.78 -34.10 -10.86
CA GLY A 423 -16.70 -35.23 -11.05
C GLY A 423 -15.98 -36.54 -11.38
N GLN A 424 -14.90 -36.48 -12.19
CA GLN A 424 -14.12 -37.65 -12.61
C GLN A 424 -13.38 -38.33 -11.45
N VAL A 425 -13.03 -37.60 -10.40
CA VAL A 425 -12.27 -38.14 -9.26
C VAL A 425 -13.13 -38.48 -8.05
N THR A 426 -14.44 -38.28 -8.11
CA THR A 426 -15.38 -38.48 -7.00
C THR A 426 -15.22 -39.84 -6.29
N GLU A 427 -14.94 -40.90 -7.04
CA GLU A 427 -14.76 -42.24 -6.48
C GLU A 427 -13.48 -42.41 -5.66
N GLN A 428 -12.44 -41.63 -5.97
CA GLN A 428 -11.09 -41.76 -5.42
C GLN A 428 -10.81 -40.74 -4.30
N VAL A 429 -11.68 -39.74 -4.15
CA VAL A 429 -11.56 -38.69 -3.13
C VAL A 429 -11.57 -39.25 -1.70
N ASN A 430 -10.72 -38.67 -0.86
CA ASN A 430 -10.66 -38.98 0.55
C ASN A 430 -12.01 -38.71 1.23
N LYS A 431 -12.54 -39.72 1.94
CA LYS A 431 -13.85 -39.65 2.61
C LYS A 431 -13.99 -38.47 3.57
N ASN A 432 -12.88 -38.01 4.18
CA ASN A 432 -12.91 -36.91 5.15
C ASN A 432 -13.18 -35.54 4.52
N VAL A 433 -13.09 -35.40 3.20
CA VAL A 433 -13.33 -34.15 2.47
C VAL A 433 -14.41 -34.30 1.41
N ILE A 434 -15.20 -35.37 1.48
CA ILE A 434 -16.24 -35.65 0.50
C ILE A 434 -17.39 -34.64 0.58
N SER A 435 -17.63 -34.08 1.77
CA SER A 435 -18.54 -32.94 1.96
C SER A 435 -18.05 -31.69 1.24
N ASP A 436 -16.74 -31.41 1.30
CA ASP A 436 -16.12 -30.25 0.67
C ASP A 436 -16.16 -30.36 -0.86
N LEU A 437 -16.04 -31.58 -1.41
CA LEU A 437 -16.32 -31.85 -2.82
C LEU A 437 -17.75 -31.46 -3.18
N GLY A 438 -18.74 -31.87 -2.38
CA GLY A 438 -20.14 -31.51 -2.60
C GLY A 438 -20.37 -29.99 -2.58
N ILE A 439 -19.76 -29.29 -1.62
CA ILE A 439 -19.82 -27.82 -1.52
C ILE A 439 -19.16 -27.17 -2.75
N ALA A 440 -18.02 -27.69 -3.21
CA ALA A 440 -17.35 -27.19 -4.41
C ALA A 440 -18.29 -27.23 -5.63
N LEU A 441 -18.95 -28.37 -5.88
CA LEU A 441 -19.88 -28.53 -7.01
C LEU A 441 -21.11 -27.62 -6.88
N ILE A 442 -21.63 -27.41 -5.66
CA ILE A 442 -22.75 -26.49 -5.43
C ILE A 442 -22.36 -25.04 -5.74
N MET A 443 -21.18 -24.60 -5.27
CA MET A 443 -20.69 -23.24 -5.49
C MET A 443 -20.37 -22.97 -6.97
N LEU A 444 -19.76 -23.94 -7.65
CA LEU A 444 -19.46 -23.83 -9.09
C LEU A 444 -20.74 -23.80 -9.93
N ASP A 445 -21.75 -24.63 -9.61
CA ASP A 445 -23.04 -24.56 -10.29
C ASP A 445 -23.75 -23.24 -10.01
N ALA A 446 -23.74 -22.75 -8.76
CA ALA A 446 -24.28 -21.43 -8.43
C ALA A 446 -23.60 -20.33 -9.25
N ALA A 447 -22.29 -20.42 -9.48
CA ALA A 447 -21.57 -19.51 -10.36
C ALA A 447 -22.04 -19.60 -11.82
N VAL A 448 -22.21 -20.82 -12.37
CA VAL A 448 -22.72 -21.03 -13.74
C VAL A 448 -24.13 -20.44 -13.90
N GLN A 449 -25.04 -20.76 -12.99
CA GLN A 449 -26.43 -20.28 -13.03
C GLN A 449 -26.50 -18.75 -12.88
N SER A 450 -25.72 -18.18 -11.96
CA SER A 450 -25.68 -16.72 -11.75
C SER A 450 -25.09 -15.99 -12.96
N ALA A 451 -24.05 -16.56 -13.56
CA ALA A 451 -23.44 -16.03 -14.77
C ALA A 451 -24.41 -16.10 -15.96
N TRP A 452 -25.19 -17.19 -16.09
CA TRP A 452 -26.19 -17.34 -17.15
C TRP A 452 -27.23 -16.23 -17.13
N ILE A 453 -27.82 -15.94 -15.97
CA ILE A 453 -28.79 -14.85 -15.80
C ILE A 453 -28.16 -13.50 -16.25
N THR A 454 -26.87 -13.31 -15.97
CA THR A 454 -26.12 -12.12 -16.39
C THR A 454 -25.87 -12.10 -17.90
N VAL A 455 -25.71 -13.24 -18.56
CA VAL A 455 -25.67 -13.33 -20.03
C VAL A 455 -27.04 -12.98 -20.61
N GLU A 456 -28.11 -13.61 -20.14
CA GLU A 456 -29.48 -13.48 -20.66
C GLU A 456 -29.96 -12.03 -20.71
N ILE A 457 -29.74 -11.27 -19.63
CA ILE A 457 -30.16 -9.85 -19.58
C ILE A 457 -29.43 -8.98 -20.62
N ASN A 458 -28.22 -9.38 -21.04
CA ASN A 458 -27.44 -8.66 -22.04
C ASN A 458 -27.75 -9.11 -23.48
N LEU A 459 -28.28 -10.33 -23.71
CA LEU A 459 -28.59 -10.85 -25.05
C LEU A 459 -29.55 -9.94 -25.84
N GLY A 460 -30.54 -9.35 -25.16
CA GLY A 460 -31.49 -8.42 -25.77
C GLY A 460 -30.85 -7.14 -26.33
N SER A 461 -29.66 -6.78 -25.85
CA SER A 461 -28.92 -5.59 -26.29
C SER A 461 -27.98 -5.87 -27.47
N ILE A 462 -27.77 -7.14 -27.84
CA ILE A 462 -26.90 -7.55 -28.95
C ILE A 462 -27.71 -7.63 -30.24
N LYS A 463 -27.34 -6.82 -31.24
CA LYS A 463 -27.99 -6.76 -32.56
C LYS A 463 -27.48 -7.83 -33.53
N ASP A 464 -26.24 -8.28 -33.37
CA ASP A 464 -25.68 -9.35 -34.17
C ASP A 464 -26.37 -10.68 -33.80
N THR A 465 -27.22 -11.16 -34.70
CA THR A 465 -28.04 -12.35 -34.47
C THR A 465 -27.21 -13.63 -34.37
N ALA A 466 -26.08 -13.71 -35.09
CA ALA A 466 -25.21 -14.88 -35.05
C ALA A 466 -24.48 -14.96 -33.70
N VAL A 467 -23.94 -13.84 -33.21
CA VAL A 467 -23.30 -13.76 -31.89
C VAL A 467 -24.30 -14.05 -30.79
N ARG A 468 -25.50 -13.44 -30.86
CA ARG A 468 -26.56 -13.64 -29.87
C ARG A 468 -26.98 -15.11 -29.78
N SER A 469 -27.31 -15.75 -30.91
CA SER A 469 -27.71 -17.16 -30.91
C SER A 469 -26.58 -18.09 -30.46
N SER A 470 -25.33 -17.79 -30.80
CA SER A 470 -24.18 -18.57 -30.32
C SER A 470 -24.04 -18.50 -28.78
N PHE A 471 -24.20 -17.31 -28.19
CA PHE A 471 -24.12 -17.13 -26.75
C PHE A 471 -25.29 -17.80 -26.03
N GLU A 472 -26.49 -17.69 -26.59
CA GLU A 472 -27.71 -18.32 -26.08
C GLU A 472 -27.58 -19.85 -26.03
N THR A 473 -27.28 -20.49 -27.16
CA THR A 473 -27.09 -21.95 -27.23
C THR A 473 -26.00 -22.44 -26.28
N THR A 474 -24.87 -21.74 -26.23
CA THR A 474 -23.75 -22.11 -25.35
C THR A 474 -24.14 -22.01 -23.87
N GLY A 475 -24.83 -20.94 -23.48
CA GLY A 475 -25.21 -20.71 -22.10
C GLY A 475 -26.28 -21.68 -21.60
N GLU A 476 -27.30 -21.97 -22.42
CA GLU A 476 -28.33 -22.98 -22.11
C GLU A 476 -27.71 -24.38 -21.93
N GLU A 477 -26.78 -24.77 -22.81
CA GLU A 477 -26.10 -26.05 -22.73
C GLU A 477 -25.28 -26.15 -21.43
N LEU A 478 -24.44 -25.14 -21.15
CA LEU A 478 -23.59 -25.13 -19.94
C LEU A 478 -24.41 -25.14 -18.65
N SER A 479 -25.47 -24.34 -18.59
CA SER A 479 -26.38 -24.29 -17.44
C SER A 479 -27.06 -25.65 -17.18
N SER A 480 -27.57 -26.29 -18.24
CA SER A 480 -28.23 -27.59 -18.12
C SER A 480 -27.25 -28.68 -17.70
N ARG A 481 -26.06 -28.70 -18.30
CA ARG A 481 -25.03 -29.71 -18.02
C ARG A 481 -24.41 -29.56 -16.63
N SER A 482 -24.18 -28.33 -16.16
CA SER A 482 -23.65 -28.10 -14.81
C SER A 482 -24.62 -28.61 -13.75
N ALA A 483 -25.91 -28.31 -13.92
CA ALA A 483 -26.97 -28.74 -12.99
C ALA A 483 -27.07 -30.26 -12.91
N ALA A 484 -27.06 -30.94 -14.07
CA ALA A 484 -27.10 -32.40 -14.16
C ALA A 484 -25.86 -33.04 -13.49
N LEU A 485 -24.66 -32.53 -13.78
CA LEU A 485 -23.40 -33.03 -13.21
C LEU A 485 -23.36 -32.88 -11.69
N LYS A 486 -23.75 -31.70 -11.17
CA LYS A 486 -23.87 -31.48 -9.72
C LYS A 486 -24.77 -32.52 -9.07
N LEU A 487 -25.97 -32.75 -9.63
CA LEU A 487 -26.93 -33.71 -9.05
C LEU A 487 -26.37 -35.14 -9.05
N GLN A 488 -25.71 -35.56 -10.14
CA GLN A 488 -25.06 -36.86 -10.24
C GLN A 488 -23.98 -37.04 -9.17
N VAL A 489 -23.06 -36.08 -9.04
CA VAL A 489 -21.96 -36.15 -8.06
C VAL A 489 -22.48 -36.11 -6.62
N LEU A 490 -23.46 -35.25 -6.32
CA LEU A 490 -24.07 -35.20 -4.98
C LEU A 490 -24.77 -36.50 -4.59
N GLN A 491 -25.36 -37.22 -5.56
CA GLN A 491 -25.94 -38.53 -5.31
C GLN A 491 -24.86 -39.56 -4.93
N GLN A 492 -23.74 -39.59 -5.66
CA GLN A 492 -22.60 -40.46 -5.34
C GLN A 492 -22.00 -40.12 -3.96
N ILE A 493 -21.92 -38.84 -3.61
CA ILE A 493 -21.44 -38.39 -2.30
C ILE A 493 -22.36 -38.90 -1.18
N LYS A 494 -23.69 -38.79 -1.34
CA LYS A 494 -24.65 -39.31 -0.36
C LYS A 494 -24.50 -40.80 -0.14
N GLU A 495 -24.30 -41.57 -1.20
CA GLU A 495 -24.08 -43.02 -1.11
C GLU A 495 -22.80 -43.39 -0.34
N LYS A 496 -21.80 -42.50 -0.30
CA LYS A 496 -20.54 -42.67 0.43
C LYS A 496 -20.56 -42.13 1.87
N LEU A 497 -21.55 -41.31 2.22
CA LEU A 497 -21.73 -40.73 3.56
C LEU A 497 -22.50 -41.67 4.51
N VAL A 498 -23.22 -42.64 3.95
CA VAL A 498 -23.83 -43.78 4.66
C VAL A 498 -22.79 -44.88 4.82
#